data_AF-A0A7V8YGW6-F1
#
_entry.id   AF-A0A7V8YGW6-F1
#
_cell.length_a   1.000
_cell.length_b   1.000
_cell.length_c   1.000
_cell.angle_alpha   90.00
_cell.angle_beta   90.00
_cell.angle_gamma   90.00
#
_symmetry.space_group_name_H-M   'P 1'
#
loop_
_entity.id
_entity.type
_entity.pdbx_description
1 polymer ?
#
loop_
_entity_poly.entity_id
_entity_poly.type
_entity_poly.pdbx_seq_one_letter_code
_entity_poly.pdbx_strand_id
1 'polypeptide(L)' 'MEGFARVHESDMLARPDPTTFQILPWRGEGPATARMFCDILLPDGSPSFADPRHVLKRA' A
#
# COMPACT_ATOMS: atom_id res chain seq x y z
N MET A 1 17.44 3.97 11.55
CA MET A 1 16.53 2.93 11.05
C MET A 1 16.55 3.04 9.54
N GLU A 2 17.35 2.22 8.88
CA GLU A 2 17.37 2.16 7.42
C GLU A 2 16.11 1.42 6.97
N GLY A 3 15.17 2.15 6.36
CA GLY A 3 14.05 1.55 5.66
C GLY A 3 14.58 0.65 4.54
N PHE A 4 13.85 -0.43 4.26
CA PHE A 4 14.18 -1.61 3.44
C PHE A 4 14.63 -1.38 1.98
N ALA A 5 15.01 -0.16 1.59
CA ALA A 5 15.38 0.19 0.23
C ALA A 5 16.82 -0.24 -0.12
N ARG A 6 17.03 -1.53 -0.42
CA ARG A 6 18.14 -1.93 -1.30
C ARG A 6 17.58 -2.39 -2.63
N VAL A 7 17.55 -1.45 -3.59
CA VAL A 7 17.60 -1.52 -5.07
C VAL A 7 16.71 -2.56 -5.80
N HIS A 8 16.53 -3.78 -5.30
CA HIS A 8 15.65 -4.84 -5.82
C HIS A 8 14.15 -4.61 -5.61
N GLU A 9 13.75 -3.68 -4.74
CA GLU A 9 12.34 -3.36 -4.44
C GLU A 9 11.72 -2.27 -5.33
N SER A 10 12.48 -1.74 -6.30
CA SER A 10 12.01 -0.64 -7.15
C SER A 10 10.86 -1.06 -8.09
N ASP A 11 10.73 -2.36 -8.36
CA ASP A 11 9.65 -2.95 -9.15
C ASP A 11 8.64 -3.63 -8.22
N MET A 12 7.85 -2.87 -7.49
CA MET A 12 6.71 -3.39 -6.73
C MET A 12 5.41 -2.71 -7.16
N LEU A 13 4.30 -3.45 -7.09
CA LEU A 13 2.98 -2.99 -7.48
C LEU A 13 2.15 -2.72 -6.22
N ALA A 14 1.66 -1.49 -6.07
CA ALA A 14 0.67 -1.17 -5.06
C ALA A 14 -0.73 -1.46 -5.60
N ARG A 15 -1.46 -2.41 -4.98
CA ARG A 15 -2.83 -2.76 -5.35
C ARG A 15 -3.81 -2.17 -4.33
N PRO A 16 -4.56 -1.09 -4.66
CA PRO A 16 -5.52 -0.49 -3.73
C PRO A 16 -6.68 -1.42 -3.39
N ASP A 17 -7.07 -1.45 -2.13
CA ASP A 17 -8.25 -2.16 -1.62
C ASP A 17 -9.45 -1.19 -1.55
N PRO A 18 -10.43 -1.28 -2.47
CA PRO A 18 -11.54 -0.34 -2.54
C PRO A 18 -12.45 -0.38 -1.31
N THR A 19 -12.44 -1.47 -0.54
CA THR A 19 -13.24 -1.59 0.69
C THR A 19 -12.72 -0.68 1.82
N THR A 20 -11.50 -0.16 1.66
CA THR A 20 -10.82 0.70 2.65
C THR A 20 -10.88 2.18 2.28
N PHE A 21 -11.63 2.53 1.22
CA PHE A 21 -11.76 3.90 0.74
C PHE A 21 -12.34 4.84 1.81
N GLN A 22 -11.64 5.93 2.08
CA GLN A 22 -12.11 6.98 2.98
C GLN A 22 -11.68 8.36 2.48
N ILE A 23 -12.60 9.32 2.47
CA ILE A 23 -12.29 10.74 2.24
C ILE A 23 -11.56 11.28 3.48
N LEU A 24 -10.55 12.13 3.28
CA LEU A 24 -9.80 12.77 4.35
C LEU A 24 -10.50 14.08 4.77
N PRO A 25 -11.23 14.11 5.91
CA PRO A 25 -12.09 15.25 6.24
C PRO A 25 -11.32 16.54 6.57
N TRP A 26 -10.04 16.43 6.93
CA TRP A 26 -9.19 17.57 7.31
C TRP A 26 -8.45 18.22 6.12
N ARG A 27 -8.66 17.76 4.87
CA ARG A 27 -7.95 18.29 3.69
C ARG A 27 -8.49 19.62 3.15
N GLY A 28 -9.50 20.21 3.81
CA GLY A 28 -9.93 21.60 3.60
C GLY A 28 -10.53 21.89 2.23
N GLU A 29 -10.50 23.17 1.82
CA GLU A 29 -11.02 23.63 0.53
C GLU A 29 -10.02 23.32 -0.61
N GLY A 30 -10.29 22.25 -1.35
CA GLY A 30 -9.55 21.78 -2.50
C GLY A 30 -10.23 20.53 -3.08
N PRO A 31 -9.68 19.92 -4.14
CA PRO A 31 -10.19 18.64 -4.62
C PRO A 31 -10.20 17.61 -3.49
N ALA A 32 -11.32 16.90 -3.34
CA ALA A 32 -11.49 15.90 -2.30
C ALA A 32 -10.34 14.88 -2.35
N THR A 33 -9.56 14.78 -1.27
CA THR A 33 -8.51 13.77 -1.13
C THR A 33 -9.10 12.56 -0.41
N ALA A 34 -8.83 11.36 -0.92
CA ALA A 34 -9.18 10.11 -0.26
C ALA A 34 -7.95 9.23 -0.06
N ARG A 35 -8.10 8.22 0.79
CA ARG A 35 -7.11 7.17 1.03
C ARG A 35 -7.72 5.80 0.80
N MET A 36 -6.85 4.85 0.45
CA MET A 36 -7.08 3.41 0.52
C MET A 36 -5.81 2.78 1.09
N PHE A 37 -5.95 1.64 1.76
CA PHE A 37 -4.82 0.74 1.96
C PHE A 37 -4.50 0.03 0.65
N CYS A 38 -3.24 -0.35 0.48
CA CYS A 38 -2.79 -1.15 -0.64
C CYS A 38 -2.15 -2.43 -0.11
N ASP A 39 -2.37 -3.54 -0.83
CA ASP A 39 -1.50 -4.69 -0.71
C ASP A 39 -0.31 -4.48 -1.66
N ILE A 40 0.89 -4.91 -1.26
CA ILE A 40 2.09 -4.79 -2.09
C ILE A 40 2.38 -6.12 -2.77
N LEU A 41 2.51 -6.08 -4.10
CA LEU A 41 2.79 -7.25 -4.94
C LEU A 41 4.17 -7.11 -5.60
N LEU A 42 4.80 -8.25 -5.88
CA LEU A 42 5.93 -8.35 -6.80
C LEU A 42 5.45 -8.13 -8.25
N PRO A 43 6.36 -7.90 -9.23
CA PRO A 43 5.98 -7.65 -10.62
C PRO A 43 5.19 -8.79 -11.26
N ASP A 44 5.40 -10.01 -10.79
CA ASP A 44 4.66 -11.21 -11.23
C ASP A 44 3.24 -11.31 -10.63
N GLY A 45 2.85 -10.36 -9.78
CA GLY A 45 1.56 -10.30 -9.11
C GLY A 45 1.47 -11.11 -7.83
N SER A 46 2.52 -11.82 -7.42
CA SER A 46 2.56 -12.53 -6.14
C SER A 46 2.68 -11.55 -4.96
N PRO A 47 2.15 -11.88 -3.77
CA PRO A 47 2.25 -10.99 -2.62
C PRO A 47 3.69 -10.78 -2.15
N SER A 48 4.06 -9.55 -1.82
CA SER A 48 5.34 -9.26 -1.20
C SER A 48 5.40 -9.83 0.22
N PHE A 49 6.46 -10.57 0.55
CA PHE A 49 6.70 -11.06 1.91
C PHE A 49 7.08 -9.95 2.89
N ALA A 50 7.49 -8.79 2.37
CA ALA A 50 7.78 -7.61 3.18
C ALA A 50 6.52 -6.80 3.51
N ASP A 51 5.36 -7.11 2.92
CA ASP A 51 4.10 -6.42 3.23
C ASP A 51 3.54 -6.86 4.60
N PRO A 52 3.57 -5.99 5.63
CA PRO A 52 3.08 -6.33 6.96
C PRO A 52 1.56 -6.60 6.96
N ARG A 53 0.78 -5.99 6.06
CA ARG A 53 -0.66 -6.26 5.94
C ARG A 53 -0.89 -7.67 5.39
N HIS A 54 -0.09 -8.10 4.42
CA HIS A 54 -0.12 -9.47 3.93
C HIS A 54 0.28 -10.48 5.01
N VAL A 55 1.33 -10.19 5.79
CA VAL A 55 1.75 -11.02 6.93
C VAL A 55 0.61 -11.16 7.96
N LEU A 56 -0.04 -10.05 8.34
CA LEU A 56 -1.15 -10.07 9.29
C LEU A 56 -2.36 -10.87 8.78
N LYS A 57 -2.68 -10.79 7.47
CA LYS A 57 -3.78 -11.55 6.86
C LYS A 57 -3.56 -13.06 6.86
N ARG A 58 -2.30 -13.52 6.97
CA ARG A 58 -1.93 -14.96 6.98
C ARG A 58 -1.80 -15.55 8.38
N ALA A 59 -1.76 -14.72 9.42
CA ALA A 59 -1.62 -15.11 10.81
C ALA A 59 -2.92 -15.69 11.40
#